data_AF-A0A7Y0N1H2-F1
#
_entry.id   AF-A0A7Y0N1H2-F1
#
_cell.length_a   1.000
_cell.length_b   1.000
_cell.length_c   1.000
_cell.angle_alpha   90.00
_cell.angle_beta   90.00
_cell.angle_gamma   90.00
#
_symmetry.space_group_name_H-M   'P 1'
#
loop_
_entity.id
_entity.type
_entity.pdbx_description
1 polymer ?
#
loop_
_entity_poly.entity_id
_entity_poly.type
_entity_poly.pdbx_seq_one_letter_code
_entity_poly.pdbx_strand_id
1 'polypeptide(L)' 'MTQQNAHSAGKCPVMHGSMTTNDRTEKNWWPKSLNLDILHQHDAKTNPMPSDFDYQEEVKKLDFSA' A
#
# COMPACT_ATOMS: atom_id res chain seq x y z
N MET A 1 -36.06 -0.87 2.02
CA MET A 1 -35.17 -0.12 1.12
C MET A 1 -34.92 1.24 1.74
N THR A 2 -33.90 1.37 2.57
CA THR A 2 -33.60 2.63 3.26
C THR A 2 -32.32 3.19 2.66
N GLN A 3 -32.49 4.19 1.80
CA GLN A 3 -31.41 4.90 1.12
C GLN A 3 -30.77 5.86 2.13
N GLN A 4 -29.57 5.55 2.62
CA GLN A 4 -28.77 6.49 3.41
C GLN A 4 -28.04 7.43 2.46
N ASN A 5 -28.50 8.67 2.44
CA ASN A 5 -27.91 9.78 1.71
C ASN A 5 -26.61 10.21 2.42
N ALA A 6 -25.50 9.55 2.10
CA ALA A 6 -24.17 9.96 2.58
C ALA A 6 -23.66 11.09 1.69
N HIS A 7 -23.42 12.23 2.32
CA HIS A 7 -22.92 13.48 1.74
C HIS A 7 -21.85 13.28 0.63
N SER A 8 -22.09 13.88 -0.54
CA SER A 8 -21.14 13.98 -1.65
C SER A 8 -20.00 14.97 -1.36
N ALA A 9 -19.25 14.76 -0.28
CA ALA A 9 -18.02 15.49 -0.04
C ALA A 9 -16.88 14.89 -0.89
N GLY A 10 -16.50 15.58 -1.98
CA GLY A 10 -15.19 15.39 -2.61
C GLY A 10 -15.03 14.31 -3.69
N LYS A 11 -16.05 14.01 -4.50
CA LYS A 11 -15.84 13.17 -5.70
C LYS A 11 -15.32 14.02 -6.86
N CYS A 12 -14.17 13.63 -7.43
CA CYS A 12 -13.61 14.25 -8.63
C CYS A 12 -14.66 14.16 -9.77
N PRO A 13 -15.05 15.28 -10.40
CA PRO A 13 -16.16 15.31 -11.37
C PRO A 13 -15.85 14.55 -12.68
N VAL A 14 -14.59 14.19 -12.90
CA VAL A 14 -14.15 13.34 -14.01
C VAL A 14 -13.72 12.00 -13.45
N MET A 15 -14.41 10.94 -13.86
CA MET A 15 -14.03 9.56 -13.54
C MET A 15 -12.75 9.21 -14.30
N HIS A 16 -11.63 9.12 -13.59
CA HIS A 16 -10.37 8.60 -14.13
C HIS A 16 -10.37 7.08 -13.95
N GLY A 17 -10.17 6.32 -15.03
CA GLY A 17 -10.20 4.84 -15.03
C GLY A 17 -9.00 4.18 -14.35
N SER A 18 -8.28 4.89 -13.49
CA SER A 18 -7.08 4.41 -12.83
C SER A 18 -7.42 3.48 -11.64
N MET A 19 -6.53 2.53 -11.36
CA MET A 19 -6.65 1.57 -10.27
C MET A 19 -5.89 2.09 -9.05
N THR A 20 -6.37 3.18 -8.46
CA THR A 20 -5.73 3.86 -7.33
C THR A 20 -6.29 3.48 -5.96
N THR A 21 -7.38 2.69 -5.93
CA THR A 21 -7.98 2.17 -4.69
C THR A 21 -8.03 0.65 -4.72
N ASN A 22 -8.05 0.04 -3.54
CA ASN A 22 -8.09 -1.41 -3.36
C ASN A 22 -9.50 -2.02 -3.53
N ASP A 23 -10.49 -1.24 -3.98
CA ASP A 23 -11.88 -1.71 -4.06
C ASP A 23 -12.14 -2.58 -5.29
N ARG A 24 -11.26 -2.51 -6.30
CA ARG A 24 -11.41 -3.16 -7.60
C ARG A 24 -10.34 -4.21 -7.86
N THR A 25 -10.08 -5.12 -6.92
CA THR A 25 -9.08 -6.18 -7.14
C THR A 25 -9.69 -7.44 -7.76
N GLU A 26 -8.90 -8.21 -8.48
CA GLU A 26 -9.27 -9.53 -9.00
C GLU A 26 -9.66 -10.53 -7.88
N LYS A 27 -9.13 -10.34 -6.67
CA LYS A 27 -9.45 -11.19 -5.50
C LYS A 27 -10.92 -11.09 -5.08
N ASN A 28 -11.60 -9.98 -5.40
CA ASN A 28 -13.02 -9.83 -5.16
C ASN A 28 -13.85 -10.84 -5.99
N TRP A 29 -13.36 -11.20 -7.18
CA TRP A 29 -14.02 -12.17 -8.07
C TRP A 29 -13.61 -13.62 -7.80
N TRP A 30 -12.33 -13.83 -7.44
CA TRP A 30 -11.78 -15.16 -7.14
C TRP A 30 -11.18 -15.21 -5.74
N PRO A 31 -12.00 -15.25 -4.67
CA PRO A 31 -11.52 -15.18 -3.30
C PRO A 31 -10.69 -16.41 -2.86
N LYS A 32 -10.68 -17.49 -3.64
CA LYS A 32 -9.92 -18.72 -3.37
C LYS A 32 -8.71 -18.91 -4.30
N SER A 33 -8.32 -17.89 -5.07
CA SER A 33 -7.09 -17.95 -5.85
C SER A 33 -5.87 -18.05 -4.93
N LEU A 34 -4.78 -18.64 -5.44
CA LEU A 34 -3.53 -18.73 -4.69
C LEU A 34 -2.95 -17.32 -4.50
N ASN A 35 -2.67 -16.96 -3.25
CA ASN A 35 -2.11 -15.64 -2.91
C ASN A 35 -0.59 -15.63 -3.11
N LEU A 36 -0.13 -15.08 -4.24
CA LEU A 36 1.29 -14.90 -4.52
C LEU A 36 1.84 -13.57 -3.99
N ASP A 37 0.99 -12.69 -3.47
CA ASP A 37 1.42 -11.35 -3.08
C ASP A 37 2.37 -11.32 -1.89
N ILE A 38 2.34 -12.36 -1.08
CA ILE A 38 3.23 -12.53 0.06
C ILE A 38 4.69 -12.72 -0.36
N LEU A 39 4.95 -13.20 -1.58
CA LEU A 39 6.29 -13.54 -2.04
C LEU A 39 7.04 -12.35 -2.63
N HIS A 40 6.35 -11.24 -2.89
CA HIS A 40 6.95 -10.01 -3.41
C HIS A 40 6.86 -8.84 -2.41
N GLN A 41 6.54 -9.14 -1.14
CA GLN A 41 6.62 -8.17 -0.05
C GLN A 41 8.08 -7.78 0.22
N HIS A 42 8.31 -6.52 0.59
CA HIS A 42 9.63 -5.97 0.93
C HIS A 42 10.66 -5.99 -0.21
N ASP A 43 10.20 -5.91 -1.47
CA ASP A 43 11.10 -5.70 -2.63
C ASP A 43 11.75 -4.30 -2.62
N ALA A 44 12.92 -4.20 -3.27
CA ALA A 44 13.74 -2.98 -3.34
C ALA A 44 12.98 -1.76 -3.89
N LYS A 45 12.00 -1.96 -4.78
CA LYS A 45 11.17 -0.87 -5.34
C LYS A 45 10.36 -0.11 -4.29
N THR A 46 10.02 -0.79 -3.19
CA THR A 46 9.23 -0.21 -2.09
C THR A 46 10.11 0.33 -0.97
N ASN A 47 11.40 -0.02 -0.96
CA ASN A 47 12.34 0.45 0.02
C ASN A 47 12.81 1.87 -0.34
N PRO A 48 12.53 2.88 0.50
CA PRO A 48 12.96 4.26 0.22
C PRO A 48 14.46 4.49 0.50
N MET A 49 15.14 3.54 1.16
CA MET A 49 16.54 3.66 1.53
C MET A 49 17.44 3.36 0.31
N PRO A 50 18.67 3.92 0.28
CA PRO A 50 19.66 3.57 -0.73
C PRO A 50 19.93 2.06 -0.79
N SER A 51 20.33 1.55 -1.96
CA SER A 51 20.58 0.11 -2.18
C SER A 51 21.68 -0.47 -1.31
N ASP A 52 22.59 0.37 -0.84
CA ASP A 52 23.74 0.06 -0.01
C ASP A 52 23.54 0.42 1.47
N PHE A 53 22.32 0.82 1.87
CA PHE A 53 22.03 1.20 3.24
C PHE A 53 22.02 -0.01 4.18
N ASP A 54 22.88 0.04 5.21
CA ASP A 54 22.96 -0.97 6.27
C ASP A 54 22.48 -0.39 7.62
N TYR A 55 21.27 -0.77 8.02
CA TYR A 55 20.69 -0.34 9.29
C TYR A 55 21.50 -0.78 10.52
N GLN A 56 22.16 -1.95 10.47
CA GLN A 56 22.96 -2.46 11.59
C GLN A 56 24.24 -1.64 11.80
N GLU A 57 24.80 -1.07 10.73
CA GLU A 57 25.95 -0.17 10.83
C GLU A 57 25.53 1.22 11.32
N GLU A 58 24.40 1.74 10.85
CA GLU A 58 23.92 3.06 11.28
C GLU A 58 23.51 3.07 12.75
N VAL A 59 22.88 2.00 13.27
CA VAL A 59 22.48 1.95 14.68
C VAL A 59 23.68 1.95 15.63
N LYS A 60 24.86 1.44 15.22
CA LYS A 60 26.07 1.48 16.06
C LYS A 60 26.61 2.90 16.27
N LYS A 61 26.32 3.81 15.33
CA LYS A 61 26.74 5.22 15.39
C LYS A 61 25.78 6.08 16.22
N LEU A 62 24.61 5.53 16.56
CA LEU A 62 23.58 6.24 17.29
C LEU A 62 24.07 6.56 18.70
N ASP A 63 24.00 7.82 19.10
CA ASP A 63 24.17 8.21 20.50
C ASP A 63 22.91 7.80 21.28
N PHE A 64 23.00 6.64 21.93
CA PHE A 64 21.89 6.03 22.64
C PHE A 64 21.65 6.61 24.04
N SER A 65 22.60 7.38 24.60
CA SER A 65 22.57 7.75 26.03
C SER A 65 21.69 8.97 26.35
N ALA A 66 20.65 9.21 25.56
CA ALA A 66 19.77 10.40 25.64
C ALA A 66 18.75 10.36 26.79
#